data_AF-A0A1X9M9Y4-F1
#
_entry.id   AF-A0A1X9M9Y4-F1
#
_cell.length_a   1.000
_cell.length_b   1.000
_cell.length_c   1.000
_cell.angle_alpha   90.00
_cell.angle_beta   90.00
_cell.angle_gamma   90.00
#
_symmetry.space_group_name_H-M   'P 1'
#
loop_
_entity.id
_entity.type
_entity.pdbx_description
1 polymer ?
#
loop_
_entity_poly.entity_id
_entity_poly.type
_entity_poly.pdbx_seq_one_letter_code
_entity_poly.pdbx_strand_id
1 'polypeptide(L)' 'MDITLIKKQIHSVTKSYTEQDIGLPLSQEEEEDLTKKILSKIMNDNKEPIRDVIHDVVYSFFAGQDDE' A
#
# COMPACT_ATOMS: atom_id res chain seq x y z
N MET A 1 -8.06 10.08 11.90
CA MET A 1 -8.17 8.86 11.09
C MET A 1 -7.68 7.69 11.91
N ASP A 2 -8.32 6.52 11.81
CA ASP A 2 -7.92 5.33 12.56
C ASP A 2 -6.80 4.59 11.81
N ILE A 3 -5.56 4.71 12.31
CA ILE A 3 -4.37 4.10 11.72
C ILE A 3 -4.49 2.56 11.67
N THR A 4 -5.19 1.96 12.63
CA THR A 4 -5.40 0.51 12.69
C THR A 4 -6.26 0.03 11.52
N LEU A 5 -7.28 0.82 11.16
CA LEU A 5 -8.13 0.53 10.01
C LEU A 5 -7.34 0.62 8.69
N ILE A 6 -6.51 1.66 8.54
CA ILE A 6 -5.68 1.85 7.35
C ILE A 6 -4.68 0.70 7.21
N LYS A 7 -4.00 0.29 8.28
CA LYS A 7 -3.09 -0.86 8.25
C LYS A 7 -3.79 -2.16 7.83
N LYS A 8 -5.01 -2.40 8.29
CA LYS A 8 -5.80 -3.57 7.87
C LYS A 8 -6.16 -3.52 6.39
N GLN A 9 -6.48 -2.33 5.85
CA GLN A 9 -6.76 -2.16 4.43
C GLN A 9 -5.51 -2.38 3.57
N ILE A 10 -4.37 -1.82 3.98
CA ILE A 10 -3.07 -2.05 3.33
C ILE A 10 -2.80 -3.54 3.25
N HIS A 11 -2.83 -4.23 4.40
CA HIS A 11 -2.59 -5.68 4.48
C HIS A 11 -3.56 -6.48 3.59
N SER A 12 -4.84 -6.10 3.56
CA SER A 12 -5.82 -6.77 2.71
C SER A 12 -5.54 -6.57 1.22
N VAL A 13 -5.12 -5.38 0.81
CA VAL A 13 -4.81 -5.07 -0.59
C VAL A 13 -3.51 -5.76 -0.98
N THR A 14 -2.42 -5.58 -0.23
CA THR A 14 -1.15 -6.25 -0.53
C THR A 14 -1.31 -7.75 -0.60
N LYS A 15 -2.03 -8.37 0.36
CA LYS A 15 -2.36 -9.80 0.30
C LYS A 15 -3.11 -10.20 -0.96
N SER A 16 -4.04 -9.37 -1.43
CA SER A 16 -4.78 -9.65 -2.67
C SER A 16 -3.85 -9.63 -3.89
N TYR A 17 -2.92 -8.68 -3.97
CA TYR A 17 -1.93 -8.61 -5.06
C TYR A 17 -0.92 -9.76 -5.01
N THR A 18 -0.49 -10.18 -3.82
CA THR A 18 0.47 -11.28 -3.67
C THR A 18 -0.16 -12.65 -3.87
N GLU A 19 -1.40 -12.87 -3.43
CA GLU A 19 -2.09 -14.16 -3.60
C GLU A 19 -2.72 -14.34 -4.99
N GLN A 20 -3.13 -13.27 -5.68
CA GLN A 20 -3.83 -13.37 -6.97
C GLN A 20 -2.92 -13.15 -8.20
N ASP A 21 -1.92 -12.26 -8.13
CA ASP A 21 -1.15 -11.84 -9.32
C ASP A 21 0.30 -12.34 -9.35
N ILE A 22 1.04 -12.27 -8.22
CA ILE A 22 2.51 -12.35 -8.25
C ILE A 22 3.06 -13.58 -7.49
N GLY A 23 2.28 -14.14 -6.56
CA GLY A 23 2.64 -15.34 -5.78
C GLY A 23 3.77 -15.14 -4.77
N LEU A 24 4.28 -13.91 -4.62
CA LEU A 24 5.37 -13.56 -3.72
C LEU A 24 4.84 -12.69 -2.59
N PRO A 25 4.77 -13.21 -1.35
CA PRO A 25 4.40 -12.39 -0.20
C PRO A 25 5.47 -11.32 0.03
N LEU A 26 5.04 -10.12 0.42
CA LEU A 26 5.93 -9.07 0.86
C LEU A 26 6.69 -9.51 2.12
N SER A 27 7.95 -9.10 2.22
CA SER A 27 8.68 -9.14 3.47
C SER A 27 8.09 -8.11 4.46
N GLN A 28 8.39 -8.30 5.75
CA GLN A 28 7.97 -7.38 6.79
C GLN A 28 8.51 -5.96 6.57
N GLU A 29 9.73 -5.85 6.03
CA GLU A 29 10.36 -4.55 5.74
C GLU A 29 9.62 -3.82 4.61
N GLU A 30 9.27 -4.53 3.53
CA GLU A 30 8.50 -3.98 2.41
C GLU A 30 7.09 -3.56 2.83
N GLU A 31 6.43 -4.36 3.68
CA GLU A 31 5.11 -4.02 4.21
C GLU A 31 5.15 -2.77 5.11
N GLU A 32 6.21 -2.62 5.92
CA GLU A 32 6.43 -1.41 6.71
C GLU A 32 6.72 -0.18 5.84
N ASP A 33 7.51 -0.33 4.76
CA ASP A 33 7.84 0.76 3.85
C ASP A 33 6.61 1.24 3.06
N LEU A 34 5.85 0.30 2.47
CA LEU A 34 4.56 0.56 1.84
C LEU A 34 3.61 1.27 2.80
N THR A 35 3.55 0.81 4.04
CA THR A 35 2.68 1.44 5.06
C THR A 35 3.09 2.88 5.33
N LYS A 36 4.39 3.18 5.42
CA LYS A 36 4.89 4.56 5.60
C LYS A 36 4.58 5.44 4.38
N LYS A 37 4.81 4.95 3.17
CA LYS A 37 4.51 5.68 1.92
C LYS A 37 3.03 6.02 1.81
N ILE A 38 2.15 5.04 2.05
CA ILE A 38 0.69 5.22 2.03
C ILE A 38 0.25 6.22 3.10
N LEU A 39 0.72 6.09 4.33
CA LEU A 39 0.38 7.03 5.41
C LEU A 39 0.85 8.45 5.09
N SER A 40 2.07 8.61 4.56
CA SER A 40 2.59 9.91 4.13
C SER A 40 1.74 10.54 3.05
N LYS A 41 1.32 9.76 2.04
CA LYS A 41 0.49 10.22 0.93
C LYS A 41 -0.93 10.59 1.38
N ILE A 42 -1.55 9.79 2.27
CA ILE A 42 -2.86 10.11 2.87
C ILE A 42 -2.80 11.37 3.74
N MET A 43 -1.71 11.57 4.49
CA MET A 43 -1.56 12.76 5.34
C MET A 43 -1.31 14.03 4.53
N ASN A 44 -0.60 13.92 3.40
CA ASN A 44 -0.31 15.05 2.52
C ASN A 44 -1.44 15.35 1.53
N ASP A 45 -2.17 14.33 1.07
CA ASP A 45 -3.24 14.46 0.09
C ASP A 45 -4.60 14.06 0.68
N ASN A 46 -5.36 15.06 1.13
CA ASN A 46 -6.68 14.86 1.74
C ASN A 46 -7.83 14.77 0.71
N LYS A 47 -7.53 14.80 -0.58
CA LYS A 47 -8.55 14.84 -1.64
C LYS A 47 -8.86 13.47 -2.23
N GLU A 48 -7.89 12.56 -2.21
CA GLU A 48 -8.06 11.23 -2.78
C GLU A 48 -8.64 10.24 -1.77
N PRO A 49 -9.52 9.32 -2.21
CA PRO A 49 -9.98 8.23 -1.36
C PRO A 49 -8.79 7.39 -0.88
N ILE A 50 -8.74 7.10 0.43
CA ILE A 50 -7.69 6.26 1.05
C ILE A 50 -7.48 4.96 0.28
N ARG A 51 -8.57 4.36 -0.21
CA ARG A 51 -8.53 3.12 -0.98
C ARG A 51 -7.71 3.29 -2.27
N ASP A 52 -7.92 4.36 -3.01
CA ASP A 52 -7.26 4.60 -4.29
C ASP A 52 -5.77 4.85 -4.06
N VAL A 53 -5.43 5.63 -3.02
CA VAL A 53 -4.03 5.85 -2.60
C VAL A 53 -3.33 4.52 -2.24
N ILE A 54 -4.01 3.62 -1.51
CA ILE A 54 -3.47 2.30 -1.20
C ILE A 54 -3.22 1.50 -2.48
N HIS A 55 -4.20 1.47 -3.40
CA HIS A 55 -4.07 0.73 -4.66
C HIS A 55 -2.93 1.27 -5.52
N ASP A 56 -2.82 2.59 -5.68
CA ASP A 56 -1.78 3.20 -6.51
C ASP A 56 -0.38 2.93 -5.98
N VAL A 57 -0.17 3.04 -4.66
CA VAL A 57 1.13 2.81 -4.05
C VAL A 57 1.50 1.32 -4.12
N VAL A 58 0.57 0.43 -3.81
CA VAL A 58 0.80 -1.02 -3.90
C VAL A 58 1.05 -1.45 -5.36
N TYR A 59 0.29 -0.90 -6.31
CA TYR A 59 0.50 -1.17 -7.74
C TYR A 59 1.86 -0.68 -8.22
N SER A 60 2.24 0.55 -7.87
CA SER A 60 3.54 1.13 -8.27
C SER A 60 4.71 0.31 -7.74
N PHE A 61 4.62 -0.14 -6.48
CA PHE A 61 5.60 -1.01 -5.86
C PHE A 61 5.77 -2.33 -6.63
N PHE A 62 4.67 -3.01 -6.95
CA PHE A 62 4.73 -4.28 -7.68
C PHE A 62 5.05 -4.15 -9.17
N ALA A 63 4.66 -3.04 -9.80
CA ALA A 63 4.99 -2.74 -11.19
C ALA A 63 6.47 -2.37 -11.38
N GLY A 64 7.24 -2.22 -10.29
CA GLY A 64 8.62 -1.72 -10.34
C GLY A 64 8.69 -0.27 -10.81
N GLN A 65 7.59 0.48 -10.67
CA GLN A 65 7.49 1.91 -10.98
C GLN A 65 7.72 2.77 -9.74
N ASP A 66 8.35 2.22 -8.71
CA ASP A 66 9.06 3.04 -7.70
C ASP A 66 10.29 3.67 -8.38
N ASP A 67 10.03 4.52 -9.39
CA ASP A 67 10.98 5.48 -9.96
C ASP A 67 10.98 6.71 -9.03
N GLU A 68 11.75 6.65 -7.95
CA GLU A 68 12.53 7.73 -7.30
C GLU A 68 13.14 7.31 -5.96
#